data_AF-A0A3E0NZW2-F1
#
_entry.id   AF-A0A3E0NZW2-F1
#
_cell.length_a   1.000
_cell.length_b   1.000
_cell.length_c   1.000
_cell.angle_alpha   90.00
_cell.angle_beta   90.00
_cell.angle_gamma   90.00
#
_symmetry.space_group_name_H-M   'P 1'
#
loop_
_entity.id
_entity.type
_entity.pdbx_description
1 polymer ?
#
loop_
_entity_poly.entity_id
_entity_poly.type
_entity_poly.pdbx_seq_one_letter_code
_entity_poly.pdbx_strand_id
1 'polypeptide(L)'
;MSKAAFCCAAALIGSVATLGVRAEEKTIIIKVDSNTVEAKPPFEGERASVDVAILLDTSNSMDGLISQAKNQLWTIVEQFAKAEKDGKTPVLRVALFEYGNTRLPASEGYIRQVVPLTDDLDKLSEKLFELSTRGGDEYCGQVIDEAVTRLDWSEEKNGYKAIFIAGNEPFTQGSVDYRDACRRAIERGIIVNTIHCGDNAAGVSGKWQDGATIAEGEYFNIDQDRAVVHIRCPQDKIIIELNAELNRTYLWYGSREQRVQYAANQAAQDANAAQEGLPVAASRVLVKTTDAYANRSRDLVDTLEEDPEILTKVKDEELPEALRGLSLEERKAKIEEMAAKRAAVQAKINKLAAEREAYLVKERNRHAEASGGKTLGEAVIPAVQRQLGEAGFEQPGGKK
;
A
#
# COMPACT_ATOMS: atom_id res chain seq x y z
N MET A 1 30.78 8.39 100.61
CA MET A 1 30.82 9.86 100.70
C MET A 1 30.45 10.44 99.35
N SER A 2 29.62 11.49 99.39
CA SER A 2 29.32 12.48 98.35
C SER A 2 28.48 12.11 97.12
N LYS A 3 27.53 13.02 96.89
CA LYS A 3 26.54 13.17 95.84
C LYS A 3 27.15 13.80 94.57
N ALA A 4 26.52 13.59 93.41
CA ALA A 4 26.20 14.58 92.33
C ALA A 4 26.03 13.80 91.00
N ALA A 5 24.83 13.70 90.41
CA ALA A 5 24.11 14.68 89.57
C ALA A 5 24.58 14.70 88.11
N PHE A 6 23.77 14.17 87.16
CA PHE A 6 23.12 14.93 86.06
C PHE A 6 22.27 14.03 85.14
N CYS A 7 21.17 14.62 84.66
CA CYS A 7 20.18 14.20 83.63
C CYS A 7 20.81 13.69 82.30
N CYS A 8 20.16 13.04 81.33
CA CYS A 8 18.76 12.68 81.04
C CYS A 8 18.75 11.64 79.89
N ALA A 9 17.56 11.09 79.61
CA ALA A 9 17.07 10.48 78.36
C ALA A 9 16.84 8.95 78.40
N ALA A 10 15.55 8.62 78.37
CA ALA A 10 14.98 7.28 78.44
C ALA A 10 15.17 6.48 77.13
N ALA A 11 15.45 5.19 77.27
CA ALA A 11 15.28 4.19 76.23
C ALA A 11 14.64 2.94 76.85
N LEU A 12 13.45 2.58 76.38
CA LEU A 12 12.72 1.37 76.79
C LEU A 12 13.01 0.25 75.78
N ILE A 13 13.60 -0.83 76.27
CA ILE A 13 13.85 -2.08 75.55
C ILE A 13 12.76 -3.08 75.98
N GLY A 14 11.97 -3.57 75.02
CA GLY A 14 10.93 -4.58 75.22
C GLY A 14 11.46 -6.01 75.00
N SER A 15 10.95 -6.93 75.82
CA SER A 15 11.41 -8.32 76.00
C SER A 15 11.18 -9.28 74.84
N VAL A 16 12.04 -10.30 74.83
CA VAL A 16 12.25 -11.39 73.86
C VAL A 16 11.22 -12.51 73.96
N ALA A 17 10.84 -13.10 72.82
CA ALA A 17 10.40 -14.50 72.74
C ALA A 17 10.88 -15.15 71.43
N THR A 18 11.44 -16.35 71.55
CA THR A 18 12.19 -17.11 70.54
C THR A 18 11.34 -17.94 69.59
N LEU A 19 11.60 -17.74 68.29
CA LEU A 19 11.76 -18.68 67.17
C LEU A 19 11.04 -20.05 67.20
N GLY A 20 10.07 -20.19 66.29
CA GLY A 20 9.78 -21.44 65.58
C GLY A 20 9.96 -21.21 64.06
N VAL A 21 10.83 -22.00 63.42
CA VAL A 21 11.08 -21.95 61.97
C VAL A 21 9.91 -22.64 61.25
N ARG A 22 9.30 -21.93 60.30
CA ARG A 22 8.36 -22.50 59.33
C ARG A 22 8.85 -22.10 57.94
N ALA A 23 9.15 -23.09 57.10
CA ALA A 23 9.47 -22.86 55.70
C ALA A 23 8.18 -22.44 54.98
N GLU A 24 8.14 -21.23 54.43
CA GLU A 24 7.10 -20.80 53.49
C GLU A 24 7.64 -20.88 52.06
N GLU A 25 6.95 -21.69 51.28
CA GLU A 25 7.10 -21.86 49.84
C GLU A 25 6.77 -20.52 49.16
N LYS A 26 7.79 -19.80 48.70
CA LYS A 26 7.57 -18.60 47.88
C LYS A 26 7.24 -19.02 46.45
N THR A 27 5.95 -19.18 46.18
CA THR A 27 5.43 -19.19 44.81
C THR A 27 5.62 -17.79 44.23
N ILE A 28 6.57 -17.65 43.32
CA ILE A 28 6.71 -16.45 42.49
C ILE A 28 5.60 -16.51 41.44
N ILE A 29 4.53 -15.73 41.65
CA ILE A 29 3.54 -15.49 40.61
C ILE A 29 4.16 -14.48 39.64
N ILE A 30 4.62 -14.97 38.49
CA ILE A 30 4.91 -14.10 37.35
C ILE A 30 3.55 -13.60 36.84
N LYS A 31 3.23 -12.34 37.10
CA LYS A 31 2.18 -11.65 36.35
C LYS A 31 2.69 -11.52 34.92
N VAL A 32 2.15 -12.35 34.04
CA VAL A 32 2.22 -12.10 32.61
C VAL A 32 1.23 -10.98 32.37
N ASP A 33 1.72 -9.77 32.14
CA ASP A 33 0.89 -8.70 31.60
C ASP A 33 0.43 -9.18 30.22
N SER A 34 -0.84 -9.56 30.13
CA SER A 34 -1.50 -9.70 28.86
C SER A 34 -1.56 -8.29 28.26
N ASN A 35 -0.66 -8.00 27.31
CA ASN A 35 -0.77 -6.85 26.43
C ASN A 35 -2.11 -6.97 25.69
N THR A 36 -3.16 -6.40 26.25
CA THR A 36 -4.36 -6.02 25.52
C THR A 36 -3.93 -4.90 24.59
N VAL A 37 -3.78 -5.23 23.30
CA VAL A 37 -3.62 -4.25 22.24
C VAL A 37 -4.81 -3.30 22.36
N GLU A 38 -4.57 -2.03 22.70
CA GLU A 38 -5.60 -1.00 22.75
C GLU A 38 -6.28 -0.97 21.37
N ALA A 39 -7.59 -1.22 21.35
CA ALA A 39 -8.37 -1.14 20.13
C ALA A 39 -8.34 0.32 19.65
N LYS A 40 -7.82 0.51 18.44
CA LYS A 40 -7.82 1.80 17.73
C LYS A 40 -9.25 2.40 17.74
N PRO A 41 -9.41 3.73 17.90
CA PRO A 41 -10.73 4.37 17.95
C PRO A 41 -11.56 4.04 16.70
N PRO A 42 -12.89 4.17 16.73
CA PRO A 42 -13.73 3.90 15.55
C PRO A 42 -13.42 4.87 14.39
N PHE A 43 -13.67 4.42 13.16
CA PHE A 43 -13.52 5.21 11.94
C PHE A 43 -14.60 6.32 11.86
N GLU A 44 -14.22 7.55 11.47
CA GLU A 44 -15.10 8.74 11.47
C GLU A 44 -15.43 9.28 10.06
N GLY A 45 -15.03 8.61 8.98
CA GLY A 45 -15.30 9.02 7.58
C GLY A 45 -16.38 8.19 6.87
N GLU A 46 -16.61 8.46 5.58
CA GLU A 46 -17.54 7.64 4.78
C GLU A 46 -16.90 6.34 4.28
N ARG A 47 -15.60 6.37 3.96
CA ARG A 47 -14.75 5.24 3.56
C ARG A 47 -13.34 5.45 4.09
N ALA A 48 -12.75 4.42 4.68
CA ALA A 48 -11.39 4.55 5.23
C ALA A 48 -10.37 4.82 4.13
N SER A 49 -9.32 5.55 4.45
CA SER A 49 -8.21 5.84 3.55
C SER A 49 -7.08 4.81 3.67
N VAL A 50 -6.50 4.48 2.52
CA VAL A 50 -5.27 3.70 2.35
C VAL A 50 -4.35 4.54 1.48
N ASP A 51 -3.39 5.22 2.10
CA ASP A 51 -2.40 6.02 1.39
C ASP A 51 -1.06 5.30 1.35
N VAL A 52 -0.51 5.17 0.15
CA VAL A 52 0.76 4.48 -0.07
C VAL A 52 1.68 5.35 -0.90
N ALA A 53 2.91 5.55 -0.44
CA ALA A 53 3.96 6.16 -1.24
C ALA A 53 4.99 5.10 -1.65
N ILE A 54 5.24 4.97 -2.95
CA ILE A 54 6.28 4.10 -3.50
C ILE A 54 7.48 4.98 -3.85
N LEU A 55 8.61 4.75 -3.19
CA LEU A 55 9.87 5.47 -3.43
C LEU A 55 10.83 4.49 -4.11
N LEU A 56 11.06 4.68 -5.40
CA LEU A 56 11.90 3.79 -6.19
C LEU A 56 13.25 4.43 -6.49
N ASP A 57 14.31 3.75 -6.12
CA ASP A 57 15.62 4.04 -6.68
C ASP A 57 15.58 3.76 -8.19
N THR A 58 16.11 4.72 -8.95
CA THR A 58 16.25 4.64 -10.41
C THR A 58 17.72 4.69 -10.82
N SER A 59 18.64 4.25 -9.97
CA SER A 59 20.04 4.03 -10.33
C SER A 59 20.19 2.88 -11.36
N ASN A 60 21.35 2.78 -12.02
CA ASN A 60 21.57 1.83 -13.12
C ASN A 60 21.41 0.36 -12.70
N SER A 61 21.57 0.03 -11.41
CA SER A 61 21.39 -1.32 -10.89
C SER A 61 19.93 -1.73 -10.72
N MET A 62 18.97 -0.79 -10.82
CA MET A 62 17.58 -1.03 -10.42
C MET A 62 16.62 -1.39 -11.56
N ASP A 63 17.12 -1.67 -12.76
CA ASP A 63 16.27 -2.05 -13.91
C ASP A 63 15.40 -3.28 -13.60
N GLY A 64 15.98 -4.27 -12.92
CA GLY A 64 15.27 -5.48 -12.48
C GLY A 64 14.14 -5.15 -11.51
N LEU A 65 14.39 -4.29 -10.51
CA LEU A 65 13.37 -3.86 -9.55
C LEU A 65 12.23 -3.10 -10.24
N ILE A 66 12.54 -2.13 -11.09
CA ILE A 66 11.53 -1.34 -11.79
C ILE A 66 10.67 -2.25 -12.67
N SER A 67 11.28 -3.23 -13.33
CA SER A 67 10.56 -4.25 -14.10
C SER A 67 9.66 -5.11 -13.20
N GLN A 68 10.15 -5.53 -12.03
CA GLN A 68 9.31 -6.24 -11.05
C GLN A 68 8.16 -5.36 -10.53
N ALA A 69 8.39 -4.08 -10.27
CA ALA A 69 7.36 -3.14 -9.83
C ALA A 69 6.27 -2.98 -10.90
N LYS A 70 6.64 -2.81 -12.17
CA LYS A 70 5.71 -2.79 -13.32
C LYS A 70 4.87 -4.07 -13.39
N ASN A 71 5.51 -5.23 -13.17
CA ASN A 71 4.87 -6.54 -13.21
C ASN A 71 3.96 -6.85 -12.03
N GLN A 72 4.24 -6.28 -10.86
CA GLN A 72 3.54 -6.59 -9.62
C GLN A 72 2.57 -5.50 -9.18
N LEU A 73 2.57 -4.32 -9.82
CA LEU A 73 1.71 -3.19 -9.46
C LEU A 73 0.25 -3.62 -9.24
N TRP A 74 -0.33 -4.28 -10.23
CA TRP A 74 -1.73 -4.71 -10.18
C TRP A 74 -1.97 -5.77 -9.11
N THR A 75 -1.03 -6.69 -8.89
CA THR A 75 -1.13 -7.70 -7.84
C THR A 75 -1.09 -7.09 -6.44
N ILE A 76 -0.28 -6.04 -6.24
CA ILE A 76 -0.20 -5.29 -4.98
C ILE A 76 -1.48 -4.48 -4.78
N VAL A 77 -1.93 -3.75 -5.80
CA VAL A 77 -3.19 -2.99 -5.76
C VAL A 77 -4.38 -3.91 -5.46
N GLU A 78 -4.40 -5.12 -6.04
CA GLU A 78 -5.42 -6.13 -5.75
C GLU A 78 -5.47 -6.51 -4.25
N GLN A 79 -4.35 -6.47 -3.52
CA GLN A 79 -4.37 -6.73 -2.08
C GLN A 79 -5.07 -5.63 -1.30
N PHE A 80 -4.82 -4.37 -1.67
CA PHE A 80 -5.52 -3.23 -1.08
C PHE A 80 -7.00 -3.22 -1.45
N ALA A 81 -7.33 -3.63 -2.68
CA ALA A 81 -8.70 -3.73 -3.16
C ALA A 81 -9.55 -4.79 -2.43
N LYS A 82 -8.90 -5.79 -1.84
CA LYS A 82 -9.55 -6.82 -1.00
C LYS A 82 -9.76 -6.37 0.44
N ALA A 83 -9.12 -5.29 0.87
CA ALA A 83 -9.30 -4.80 2.22
C ALA A 83 -10.68 -4.15 2.36
N GLU A 84 -11.34 -4.38 3.47
CA GLU A 84 -12.58 -3.71 3.84
C GLU A 84 -12.44 -3.10 5.23
N LYS A 85 -13.19 -2.04 5.49
CA LYS A 85 -13.32 -1.48 6.83
C LYS A 85 -14.76 -1.09 7.06
N ASP A 86 -15.35 -1.64 8.12
CA ASP A 86 -16.76 -1.48 8.45
C ASP A 86 -17.70 -1.81 7.26
N GLY A 87 -17.36 -2.87 6.51
CA GLY A 87 -18.13 -3.36 5.35
C GLY A 87 -18.02 -2.49 4.10
N LYS A 88 -17.03 -1.59 4.03
CA LYS A 88 -16.76 -0.75 2.84
C LYS A 88 -15.31 -0.90 2.38
N THR A 89 -15.10 -0.93 1.07
CA THR A 89 -13.77 -0.86 0.47
C THR A 89 -13.14 0.51 0.79
N PRO A 90 -11.86 0.60 1.19
CA PRO A 90 -11.22 1.89 1.40
C PRO A 90 -10.98 2.68 0.11
N VAL A 91 -10.70 3.97 0.26
CA VAL A 91 -10.14 4.80 -0.83
C VAL A 91 -8.63 4.58 -0.85
N LEU A 92 -8.15 3.95 -1.92
CA LEU A 92 -6.72 3.75 -2.17
C LEU A 92 -6.15 4.96 -2.91
N ARG A 93 -5.15 5.62 -2.33
CA ARG A 93 -4.35 6.64 -3.00
C ARG A 93 -2.89 6.23 -3.02
N VAL A 94 -2.25 6.36 -4.18
CA VAL A 94 -0.86 5.96 -4.34
C VAL A 94 -0.04 7.11 -4.92
N ALA A 95 1.12 7.36 -4.31
CA ALA A 95 2.11 8.29 -4.80
C ALA A 95 3.34 7.54 -5.32
N LEU A 96 4.06 8.17 -6.24
CA LEU A 96 5.31 7.63 -6.80
C LEU A 96 6.41 8.69 -6.75
N PHE A 97 7.53 8.33 -6.15
CA PHE A 97 8.78 9.09 -6.20
C PHE A 97 9.84 8.26 -6.92
N GLU A 98 10.70 8.96 -7.64
CA GLU A 98 12.01 8.43 -8.04
C GLU A 98 13.10 9.16 -7.27
N TYR A 99 14.15 8.43 -6.92
CA TYR A 99 15.39 8.98 -6.38
C TYR A 99 16.60 8.25 -6.99
N GLY A 100 17.82 8.69 -6.66
CA GLY A 100 19.04 8.04 -7.12
C GLY A 100 19.40 8.28 -8.59
N ASN A 101 18.85 9.35 -9.21
CA ASN A 101 19.07 9.66 -10.63
C ASN A 101 19.87 10.94 -10.83
N THR A 102 21.07 10.86 -11.42
CA THR A 102 21.90 12.06 -11.71
C THR A 102 21.30 13.07 -12.67
N ARG A 103 20.24 12.71 -13.43
CA ARG A 103 19.51 13.71 -14.25
C ARG A 103 18.64 14.64 -13.41
N LEU A 104 18.33 14.24 -12.18
CA LEU A 104 17.55 15.07 -11.28
C LEU A 104 18.43 16.18 -10.70
N PRO A 105 17.87 17.36 -10.38
CA PRO A 105 18.66 18.45 -9.84
C PRO A 105 19.29 18.05 -8.50
N ALA A 106 20.61 18.21 -8.38
CA ALA A 106 21.31 18.02 -7.10
C ALA A 106 20.78 18.96 -6.00
N SER A 107 20.28 20.15 -6.39
CA SER A 107 19.61 21.10 -5.49
C SER A 107 18.31 20.55 -4.90
N GLU A 108 17.71 19.54 -5.52
CA GLU A 108 16.51 18.84 -5.04
C GLU A 108 16.87 17.45 -4.47
N GLY A 109 18.16 17.20 -4.20
CA GLY A 109 18.64 15.94 -3.62
C GLY A 109 18.51 14.73 -4.55
N TYR A 110 18.46 14.95 -5.87
CA TYR A 110 18.19 13.91 -6.87
C TYR A 110 16.85 13.19 -6.65
N ILE A 111 15.83 13.91 -6.16
CA ILE A 111 14.51 13.37 -5.85
C ILE A 111 13.46 14.05 -6.73
N ARG A 112 12.51 13.26 -7.23
CA ARG A 112 11.33 13.79 -7.92
C ARG A 112 10.07 13.06 -7.47
N GLN A 113 9.09 13.83 -7.02
CA GLN A 113 7.71 13.36 -6.93
C GLN A 113 7.14 13.23 -8.34
N VAL A 114 7.03 11.99 -8.81
CA VAL A 114 6.56 11.69 -10.17
C VAL A 114 5.04 11.80 -10.24
N VAL A 115 4.35 11.33 -9.20
CA VAL A 115 2.90 11.45 -9.02
C VAL A 115 2.61 11.75 -7.54
N PRO A 116 1.78 12.78 -7.20
CA PRO A 116 1.23 12.94 -5.86
C PRO A 116 0.35 11.75 -5.45
N LEU A 117 -0.15 11.72 -4.21
CA LEU A 117 -1.20 10.77 -3.85
C LEU A 117 -2.39 10.95 -4.80
N THR A 118 -2.76 9.88 -5.49
CA THR A 118 -3.88 9.89 -6.43
C THR A 118 -4.63 8.56 -6.40
N ASP A 119 -5.94 8.62 -6.66
CA ASP A 119 -6.80 7.46 -6.92
C ASP A 119 -6.81 7.06 -8.41
N ASP A 120 -6.08 7.80 -9.27
CA ASP A 120 -5.93 7.48 -10.69
C ASP A 120 -4.82 6.45 -10.88
N LEU A 121 -5.20 5.18 -10.76
CA LEU A 121 -4.30 4.04 -10.94
C LEU A 121 -3.74 3.94 -12.36
N ASP A 122 -4.43 4.48 -13.37
CA ASP A 122 -3.90 4.54 -14.73
C ASP A 122 -2.82 5.61 -14.86
N LYS A 123 -2.96 6.74 -14.16
CA LYS A 123 -1.92 7.78 -14.08
C LYS A 123 -0.68 7.27 -13.36
N LEU A 124 -0.87 6.55 -12.25
CA LEU A 124 0.22 5.89 -11.53
C LEU A 124 0.95 4.90 -12.46
N SER A 125 0.21 4.04 -13.15
CA SER A 125 0.76 3.07 -14.10
C SER A 125 1.52 3.77 -15.23
N GLU A 126 0.95 4.80 -15.85
CA GLU A 126 1.61 5.61 -16.88
C GLU A 126 3.00 6.05 -16.41
N LYS A 127 3.07 6.65 -15.22
CA LYS A 127 4.32 7.18 -14.67
C LYS A 127 5.30 6.11 -14.25
N LEU A 128 4.82 4.99 -13.72
CA LEU A 128 5.66 3.84 -13.42
C LEU A 128 6.30 3.27 -14.69
N PHE A 129 5.54 3.15 -15.78
CA PHE A 129 6.03 2.67 -17.08
C PHE A 129 7.03 3.63 -17.74
N GLU A 130 6.88 4.94 -17.53
CA GLU A 130 7.81 5.99 -18.00
C GLU A 130 9.17 6.00 -17.27
N LEU A 131 9.28 5.40 -16.08
CA LEU A 131 10.54 5.39 -15.33
C LEU A 131 11.66 4.71 -16.13
N SER A 132 12.84 5.34 -16.09
CA SER A 132 14.07 4.83 -16.70
C SER A 132 15.24 5.02 -15.74
N THR A 133 16.09 4.02 -15.64
CA THR A 133 17.25 4.08 -14.76
C THR A 133 18.34 4.98 -15.32
N ARG A 134 18.99 5.73 -14.43
CA ARG A 134 20.32 6.33 -14.61
C ARG A 134 20.98 6.49 -13.24
N GLY A 135 22.24 6.08 -13.13
CA GLY A 135 22.99 6.12 -11.87
C GLY A 135 23.00 7.48 -11.18
N GLY A 136 23.13 7.45 -9.86
CA GLY A 136 23.21 8.59 -8.96
C GLY A 136 23.19 8.13 -7.51
N ASP A 137 23.40 9.08 -6.59
CA ASP A 137 23.49 8.78 -5.16
C ASP A 137 22.10 8.56 -4.55
N GLU A 138 21.97 7.56 -3.69
CA GLU A 138 20.69 7.19 -3.05
C GLU A 138 20.43 7.93 -1.73
N TYR A 139 19.73 9.07 -1.74
CA TYR A 139 19.43 9.83 -0.51
C TYR A 139 18.13 9.36 0.17
N CYS A 140 18.16 8.15 0.75
CA CYS A 140 17.02 7.49 1.39
C CYS A 140 16.34 8.34 2.49
N GLY A 141 17.13 8.91 3.40
CA GLY A 141 16.59 9.76 4.46
C GLY A 141 15.89 11.01 3.92
N GLN A 142 16.41 11.58 2.83
CA GLN A 142 15.84 12.79 2.21
C GLN A 142 14.55 12.49 1.45
N VAL A 143 14.48 11.39 0.68
CA VAL A 143 13.25 11.05 -0.07
C VAL A 143 12.09 10.67 0.87
N ILE A 144 12.38 10.03 2.01
CA ILE A 144 11.37 9.77 3.06
C ILE A 144 10.86 11.10 3.62
N ASP A 145 11.76 12.03 3.95
CA ASP A 145 11.37 13.33 4.50
C ASP A 145 10.54 14.17 3.52
N GLU A 146 10.91 14.14 2.24
CA GLU A 146 10.16 14.77 1.15
C GLU A 146 8.76 14.17 1.03
N ALA A 147 8.63 12.84 1.06
CA ALA A 147 7.33 12.16 0.99
C ALA A 147 6.46 12.48 2.22
N VAL A 148 7.03 12.51 3.42
CA VAL A 148 6.34 12.88 4.66
C VAL A 148 5.86 14.33 4.64
N THR A 149 6.63 15.22 4.00
CA THR A 149 6.37 16.67 4.02
C THR A 149 5.45 17.13 2.89
N ARG A 150 5.59 16.59 1.68
CA ARG A 150 4.92 17.10 0.47
C ARG A 150 3.60 16.45 0.14
N LEU A 151 3.41 15.19 0.55
CA LEU A 151 2.18 14.48 0.27
C LEU A 151 1.07 14.93 1.23
N ASP A 152 -0.14 15.03 0.67
CA ASP A 152 -1.38 15.30 1.37
C ASP A 152 -1.93 14.01 2.02
N TRP A 153 -1.13 13.44 2.91
CA TRP A 153 -1.50 12.25 3.68
C TRP A 153 -2.83 12.45 4.40
N SER A 154 -3.65 11.41 4.42
CA SER A 154 -4.95 11.42 5.08
C SER A 154 -4.80 11.68 6.58
N GLU A 155 -5.63 12.58 7.08
CA GLU A 155 -5.80 12.88 8.51
C GLU A 155 -6.85 11.98 9.17
N GLU A 156 -7.50 11.09 8.40
CA GLU A 156 -8.51 10.19 8.93
C GLU A 156 -7.94 9.29 10.03
N LYS A 157 -8.62 9.31 11.18
CA LYS A 157 -8.32 8.38 12.26
C LYS A 157 -8.49 6.96 11.73
N ASN A 158 -7.43 6.16 11.88
CA ASN A 158 -7.37 4.76 11.49
C ASN A 158 -7.39 4.51 9.97
N GLY A 159 -7.01 5.51 9.16
CA GLY A 159 -6.48 5.26 7.83
C GLY A 159 -5.16 4.48 7.90
N TYR A 160 -4.83 3.77 6.83
CA TYR A 160 -3.53 3.12 6.68
C TYR A 160 -2.61 4.02 5.87
N LYS A 161 -1.43 4.34 6.41
CA LYS A 161 -0.41 5.16 5.73
C LYS A 161 0.91 4.42 5.71
N ALA A 162 1.45 4.20 4.52
CA ALA A 162 2.74 3.51 4.39
C ALA A 162 3.61 4.07 3.27
N ILE A 163 4.92 4.06 3.52
CA ILE A 163 5.97 4.26 2.55
C ILE A 163 6.58 2.89 2.24
N PHE A 164 6.75 2.57 0.95
CA PHE A 164 7.60 1.47 0.49
C PHE A 164 8.79 2.09 -0.24
N ILE A 165 9.96 2.03 0.37
CA ILE A 165 11.22 2.51 -0.23
C ILE A 165 12.05 1.32 -0.70
N ALA A 166 12.61 1.42 -1.91
CA ALA A 166 13.37 0.34 -2.52
C ALA A 166 14.63 0.85 -3.23
N GLY A 167 15.78 0.22 -2.94
CA GLY A 167 17.10 0.64 -3.40
C GLY A 167 18.17 -0.41 -3.08
N ASN A 168 19.43 -0.12 -3.42
CA ASN A 168 20.53 -1.09 -3.31
C ASN A 168 21.81 -0.55 -2.68
N GLU A 169 21.85 0.72 -2.27
CA GLU A 169 23.00 1.35 -1.63
C GLU A 169 22.77 1.59 -0.12
N PRO A 170 23.79 2.00 0.67
CA PRO A 170 23.61 2.25 2.09
C PRO A 170 22.51 3.29 2.37
N PHE A 171 21.57 2.95 3.23
CA PHE A 171 20.43 3.78 3.63
C PHE A 171 20.82 5.07 4.37
N THR A 172 22.10 5.18 4.74
CA THR A 172 22.69 6.27 5.51
C THR A 172 23.20 7.44 4.67
N GLN A 173 23.03 7.38 3.34
CA GLN A 173 23.51 8.42 2.43
C GLN A 173 22.65 9.69 2.48
N GLY A 174 23.26 10.80 2.04
CA GLY A 174 22.62 12.12 2.00
C GLY A 174 22.83 12.94 3.27
N SER A 175 22.29 14.16 3.26
CA SER A 175 22.43 15.13 4.37
C SER A 175 21.38 14.97 5.47
N VAL A 176 20.27 14.29 5.17
CA VAL A 176 19.18 14.01 6.12
C VAL A 176 19.43 12.66 6.79
N ASP A 177 19.57 12.62 8.11
CA ASP A 177 19.70 11.36 8.86
C ASP A 177 18.39 10.57 8.74
N TYR A 178 18.50 9.35 8.21
CA TYR A 178 17.37 8.45 8.01
C TYR A 178 16.59 8.17 9.29
N ARG A 179 17.25 8.17 10.47
CA ARG A 179 16.58 7.93 11.75
C ARG A 179 15.60 9.04 12.07
N ASP A 180 15.98 10.28 11.78
CA ASP A 180 15.11 11.42 12.04
C ASP A 180 13.96 11.46 11.02
N ALA A 181 14.22 11.11 9.76
CA ALA A 181 13.17 10.97 8.75
C ALA A 181 12.16 9.86 9.09
N CYS A 182 12.64 8.67 9.49
CA CYS A 182 11.80 7.55 9.92
C CYS A 182 10.99 7.89 11.19
N ARG A 183 11.59 8.59 12.17
CA ARG A 183 10.86 9.06 13.36
C ARG A 183 9.75 10.04 12.99
N ARG A 184 10.04 11.03 12.14
CA ARG A 184 9.01 11.98 11.66
C ARG A 184 7.88 11.28 10.91
N ALA A 185 8.18 10.24 10.14
CA ALA A 185 7.17 9.44 9.46
C ALA A 185 6.23 8.76 10.46
N ILE A 186 6.77 8.00 11.43
CA ILE A 186 5.94 7.26 12.37
C ILE A 186 5.22 8.16 13.39
N GLU A 187 5.79 9.31 13.76
CA GLU A 187 5.10 10.36 14.54
C GLU A 187 3.82 10.86 13.85
N ARG A 188 3.73 10.76 12.52
CA ARG A 188 2.53 11.06 11.71
C ARG A 188 1.69 9.82 11.38
N GLY A 189 2.01 8.67 11.97
CA GLY A 189 1.37 7.38 11.73
C GLY A 189 1.67 6.79 10.35
N ILE A 190 2.80 7.16 9.73
CA ILE A 190 3.25 6.64 8.43
C ILE A 190 4.29 5.55 8.68
N ILE A 191 3.94 4.31 8.35
CA ILE A 191 4.84 3.16 8.44
C ILE A 191 5.87 3.22 7.31
N VAL A 192 7.16 2.97 7.58
CA VAL A 192 8.18 2.88 6.51
C VAL A 192 8.63 1.43 6.33
N ASN A 193 8.18 0.83 5.25
CA ASN A 193 8.62 -0.47 4.77
C ASN A 193 9.84 -0.29 3.85
N THR A 194 10.87 -1.11 4.05
CA THR A 194 12.15 -0.97 3.32
C THR A 194 12.44 -2.22 2.50
N ILE A 195 12.87 -2.07 1.26
CA ILE A 195 13.12 -3.15 0.31
C ILE A 195 14.54 -3.02 -0.22
N HIS A 196 15.47 -3.77 0.36
CA HIS A 196 16.84 -3.81 -0.11
C HIS A 196 17.00 -4.81 -1.25
N CYS A 197 17.52 -4.33 -2.39
CA CYS A 197 17.82 -5.13 -3.55
C CYS A 197 19.29 -5.56 -3.52
N GLY A 198 19.55 -6.85 -3.40
CA GLY A 198 20.92 -7.40 -3.32
C GLY A 198 21.13 -8.33 -2.13
N ASP A 199 22.35 -8.41 -1.60
CA ASP A 199 22.66 -9.30 -0.47
C ASP A 199 22.00 -8.83 0.84
N ASN A 200 21.42 -9.77 1.59
CA ASN A 200 20.74 -9.46 2.85
C ASN A 200 21.69 -8.85 3.90
N ALA A 201 22.91 -9.37 4.03
CA ALA A 201 23.87 -8.83 5.01
C ALA A 201 24.31 -7.41 4.62
N ALA A 202 24.41 -7.10 3.33
CA ALA A 202 24.61 -5.73 2.84
C ALA A 202 23.46 -4.82 3.26
N GLY A 203 22.20 -5.23 3.10
CA GLY A 203 21.05 -4.41 3.51
C GLY A 203 20.99 -4.15 5.02
N VAL A 204 21.29 -5.17 5.84
CA VAL A 204 21.37 -5.03 7.30
C VAL A 204 22.51 -4.09 7.71
N SER A 205 23.72 -4.31 7.18
CA SER A 205 24.88 -3.46 7.49
C SER A 205 24.71 -2.01 6.99
N GLY A 206 24.07 -1.85 5.83
CA GLY A 206 23.66 -0.59 5.20
C GLY A 206 22.44 0.08 5.84
N LYS A 207 21.91 -0.47 6.95
CA LYS A 207 20.85 0.13 7.78
C LYS A 207 19.43 0.14 7.19
N TRP A 208 19.16 -0.64 6.16
CA TRP A 208 17.79 -0.81 5.65
C TRP A 208 16.86 -1.39 6.72
N GLN A 209 17.30 -2.47 7.39
CA GLN A 209 16.51 -3.09 8.46
C GLN A 209 16.27 -2.14 9.66
N ASP A 210 17.25 -1.31 9.98
CA ASP A 210 17.15 -0.33 11.06
C ASP A 210 16.12 0.75 10.73
N GLY A 211 16.12 1.26 9.49
CA GLY A 211 15.13 2.23 9.00
C GLY A 211 13.69 1.71 9.10
N ALA A 212 13.43 0.47 8.70
CA ALA A 212 12.12 -0.15 8.86
C ALA A 212 11.72 -0.28 10.34
N THR A 213 12.64 -0.76 11.18
CA THR A 213 12.38 -0.97 12.61
C THR A 213 12.00 0.34 13.32
N ILE A 214 12.68 1.45 13.00
CA ILE A 214 12.39 2.77 13.60
C ILE A 214 10.97 3.25 13.29
N ALA A 215 10.46 2.95 12.10
CA ALA A 215 9.15 3.40 11.64
C ALA A 215 8.10 2.29 11.61
N GLU A 216 8.26 1.28 12.49
CA GLU A 216 7.33 0.16 12.69
C GLU A 216 6.96 -0.62 11.41
N GLY A 217 7.84 -0.57 10.41
CA GLY A 217 7.66 -1.27 9.13
C GLY A 217 8.37 -2.61 9.08
N GLU A 218 8.29 -3.23 7.91
CA GLU A 218 9.00 -4.46 7.60
C GLU A 218 10.23 -4.19 6.74
N TYR A 219 11.25 -5.02 6.96
CA TYR A 219 12.44 -5.09 6.12
C TYR A 219 12.31 -6.27 5.17
N PHE A 220 12.42 -5.98 3.88
CA PHE A 220 12.45 -6.96 2.82
C PHE A 220 13.83 -6.97 2.18
N ASN A 221 14.28 -8.18 1.84
CA ASN A 221 15.39 -8.38 0.94
C ASN A 221 14.90 -9.19 -0.25
N ILE A 222 15.12 -8.67 -1.45
CA ILE A 222 14.69 -9.32 -2.69
C ILE A 222 15.84 -9.44 -3.67
N ASP A 223 15.72 -10.46 -4.52
CA ASP A 223 16.54 -10.58 -5.71
C ASP A 223 15.82 -9.85 -6.85
N GLN A 224 16.38 -8.70 -7.24
CA GLN A 224 15.83 -7.84 -8.29
C GLN A 224 15.92 -8.46 -9.69
N ASP A 225 16.87 -9.37 -9.92
CA ASP A 225 17.08 -10.03 -11.20
C ASP A 225 16.31 -11.35 -11.29
N ARG A 226 15.70 -11.78 -10.17
CA ARG A 226 14.85 -12.96 -10.17
C ARG A 226 13.61 -12.74 -11.04
N ALA A 227 13.49 -13.57 -12.06
CA ALA A 227 12.32 -13.60 -12.91
C ALA A 227 11.06 -13.90 -12.10
N VAL A 228 10.00 -13.13 -12.35
CA VAL A 228 8.66 -13.42 -11.84
C VAL A 228 8.19 -14.71 -12.51
N VAL A 229 7.89 -15.74 -11.71
CA VAL A 229 7.40 -17.02 -12.23
C VAL A 229 5.96 -16.84 -12.71
N HIS A 230 5.80 -16.79 -14.04
CA HIS A 230 4.50 -16.68 -14.68
C HIS A 230 3.87 -18.06 -14.88
N ILE A 231 2.96 -18.44 -13.98
CA ILE A 231 2.10 -19.60 -14.19
C ILE A 231 1.01 -19.19 -15.18
N ARG A 232 1.03 -19.80 -16.38
CA ARG A 232 0.01 -19.57 -17.40
C ARG A 232 -1.31 -20.16 -16.93
N CYS A 233 -2.34 -19.34 -16.81
CA CYS A 233 -3.67 -19.81 -16.45
C CYS A 233 -4.57 -19.90 -17.68
N PRO A 234 -5.37 -20.97 -17.85
CA PRO A 234 -6.34 -21.07 -18.94
C PRO A 234 -7.32 -19.89 -19.03
N GLN A 235 -7.60 -19.25 -17.90
CA GLN A 235 -8.55 -18.15 -17.78
C GLN A 235 -7.99 -16.81 -18.29
N ASP A 236 -6.67 -16.62 -18.31
CA ASP A 236 -6.04 -15.32 -18.57
C ASP A 236 -6.51 -14.72 -19.90
N LYS A 237 -6.55 -15.53 -20.96
CA LYS A 237 -6.97 -15.06 -22.28
C LYS A 237 -8.43 -14.58 -22.30
N ILE A 238 -9.32 -15.32 -21.62
CA ILE A 238 -10.75 -14.99 -21.59
C ILE A 238 -10.97 -13.71 -20.77
N ILE A 239 -10.25 -13.56 -19.65
CA ILE A 239 -10.26 -12.34 -18.83
C ILE A 239 -9.84 -11.13 -19.68
N ILE A 240 -8.76 -11.27 -20.46
CA ILE A 240 -8.24 -10.20 -21.34
C ILE A 240 -9.24 -9.86 -22.47
N GLU A 241 -9.92 -10.85 -23.04
CA GLU A 241 -10.95 -10.62 -24.06
C GLU A 241 -12.14 -9.82 -23.47
N LEU A 242 -12.59 -10.17 -22.26
CA LEU A 242 -13.66 -9.46 -21.55
C LEU A 242 -13.28 -8.02 -21.17
N ASN A 243 -11.99 -7.71 -21.03
CA ASN A 243 -11.53 -6.36 -20.75
C ASN A 243 -11.94 -5.34 -21.81
N ALA A 244 -11.98 -5.75 -23.09
CA ALA A 244 -12.43 -4.88 -24.17
C ALA A 244 -13.93 -4.55 -24.05
N GLU A 245 -14.74 -5.47 -23.51
CA GLU A 245 -16.14 -5.19 -23.18
C GLU A 245 -16.24 -4.25 -21.97
N LEU A 246 -15.45 -4.49 -20.93
CA LEU A 246 -15.41 -3.65 -19.73
C LEU A 246 -15.06 -2.20 -20.06
N ASN A 247 -14.04 -1.98 -20.90
CA ASN A 247 -13.59 -0.63 -21.32
C ASN A 247 -14.68 0.17 -22.02
N ARG A 248 -15.58 -0.49 -22.74
CA ARG A 248 -16.68 0.17 -23.45
C ARG A 248 -17.79 0.66 -22.54
N THR A 249 -17.74 0.30 -21.24
CA THR A 249 -18.74 0.72 -20.26
C THR A 249 -18.38 2.03 -19.57
N TYR A 250 -17.17 2.57 -19.76
CA TYR A 250 -16.77 3.86 -19.18
C TYR A 250 -17.34 5.04 -19.97
N LEU A 251 -18.02 5.92 -19.25
CA LEU A 251 -18.62 7.17 -19.68
C LEU A 251 -17.80 8.34 -19.13
N TRP A 252 -16.60 8.53 -19.70
CA TRP A 252 -15.72 9.63 -19.33
C TRP A 252 -16.40 11.00 -19.52
N TYR A 253 -16.27 11.91 -18.55
CA TYR A 253 -16.80 13.27 -18.62
C TYR A 253 -15.73 14.33 -18.28
N GLY A 254 -16.05 15.61 -18.45
CA GLY A 254 -15.12 16.74 -18.36
C GLY A 254 -14.82 17.34 -19.73
N SER A 255 -13.73 18.09 -19.89
CA SER A 255 -13.36 18.66 -21.19
C SER A 255 -13.15 17.55 -22.24
N ARG A 256 -13.26 17.89 -23.53
CA ARG A 256 -13.03 16.93 -24.61
C ARG A 256 -11.63 16.30 -24.51
N GLU A 257 -10.64 17.12 -24.20
CA GLU A 257 -9.24 16.72 -24.04
C GLU A 257 -9.09 15.74 -22.87
N GLN A 258 -9.72 16.03 -21.73
CA GLN A 258 -9.70 15.13 -20.56
C GLN A 258 -10.30 13.77 -20.88
N ARG A 259 -11.50 13.73 -21.50
CA ARG A 259 -12.15 12.46 -21.87
C ARG A 259 -11.30 11.61 -22.81
N VAL A 260 -10.68 12.25 -23.81
CA VAL A 260 -9.77 11.57 -24.75
C VAL A 260 -8.54 11.06 -24.00
N GLN A 261 -7.97 11.85 -23.10
CA GLN A 261 -6.81 11.46 -22.31
C GLN A 261 -7.11 10.28 -21.39
N TYR A 262 -8.23 10.28 -20.66
CA TYR A 262 -8.60 9.17 -19.78
C TYR A 262 -8.79 7.86 -20.55
N ALA A 263 -9.57 7.90 -21.64
CA ALA A 263 -9.78 6.73 -22.49
C ALA A 263 -8.48 6.21 -23.13
N ALA A 264 -7.63 7.13 -23.62
CA ALA A 264 -6.35 6.77 -24.21
C ALA A 264 -5.38 6.19 -23.17
N ASN A 265 -5.33 6.77 -21.96
CA ASN A 265 -4.47 6.28 -20.90
C ASN A 265 -4.90 4.88 -20.44
N GLN A 266 -6.20 4.65 -20.21
CA GLN A 266 -6.72 3.31 -19.87
C GLN A 266 -6.30 2.26 -20.90
N ALA A 267 -6.45 2.57 -22.19
CA ALA A 267 -6.05 1.66 -23.27
C ALA A 267 -4.53 1.46 -23.36
N ALA A 268 -3.74 2.51 -23.14
CA ALA A 268 -2.28 2.43 -23.13
C ALA A 268 -1.77 1.57 -21.96
N GLN A 269 -2.36 1.71 -20.77
CA GLN A 269 -1.99 0.90 -19.61
C GLN A 269 -2.44 -0.57 -19.75
N ASP A 270 -3.58 -0.83 -20.41
CA ASP A 270 -3.96 -2.19 -20.81
C ASP A 270 -2.91 -2.81 -21.76
N ALA A 271 -2.39 -2.02 -22.72
CA ALA A 271 -1.36 -2.46 -23.64
C ALA A 271 0.00 -2.70 -22.94
N ASN A 272 0.40 -1.81 -22.02
CA ASN A 272 1.61 -1.96 -21.22
C ASN A 272 1.57 -3.26 -20.39
N ALA A 273 0.46 -3.52 -19.69
CA ALA A 273 0.30 -4.77 -18.93
C ALA A 273 0.31 -6.01 -19.84
N ALA A 274 -0.20 -5.92 -21.07
CA ALA A 274 -0.14 -7.00 -22.05
C ALA A 274 1.27 -7.27 -22.58
N GLN A 275 2.13 -6.24 -22.68
CA GLN A 275 3.53 -6.40 -23.09
C GLN A 275 4.34 -7.16 -22.04
N GLU A 276 4.03 -6.97 -20.76
CA GLU A 276 4.64 -7.72 -19.65
C GLU A 276 4.18 -9.18 -19.57
N GLY A 277 2.99 -9.48 -20.12
CA GLY A 277 2.51 -10.85 -20.33
C GLY A 277 1.09 -11.10 -19.82
N LEU A 278 0.53 -12.26 -20.21
CA LEU A 278 -0.86 -12.61 -19.92
C LEU A 278 -1.23 -12.56 -18.43
N PRO A 279 -0.39 -13.03 -17.48
CA PRO A 279 -0.76 -12.96 -16.07
C PRO A 279 -0.83 -11.53 -15.53
N VAL A 280 0.04 -10.62 -16.01
CA VAL A 280 0.06 -9.21 -15.61
C VAL A 280 -1.17 -8.49 -16.18
N ALA A 281 -1.45 -8.71 -17.47
CA ALA A 281 -2.67 -8.22 -18.10
C ALA A 281 -3.93 -8.72 -17.38
N ALA A 282 -4.03 -10.01 -17.07
CA ALA A 282 -5.15 -10.55 -16.32
C ALA A 282 -5.29 -9.88 -14.95
N SER A 283 -4.21 -9.75 -14.17
CA SER A 283 -4.24 -9.07 -12.86
C SER A 283 -4.71 -7.62 -12.96
N ARG A 284 -4.30 -6.88 -14.00
CA ARG A 284 -4.83 -5.54 -14.27
C ARG A 284 -6.35 -5.56 -14.46
N VAL A 285 -6.84 -6.48 -15.29
CA VAL A 285 -8.29 -6.62 -15.54
C VAL A 285 -9.05 -6.95 -14.26
N LEU A 286 -8.48 -7.79 -13.38
CA LEU A 286 -9.06 -8.10 -12.09
C LEU A 286 -9.17 -6.87 -11.19
N VAL A 287 -8.15 -6.01 -11.14
CA VAL A 287 -8.23 -4.74 -10.38
C VAL A 287 -9.38 -3.86 -10.88
N LYS A 288 -9.64 -3.83 -12.19
CA LYS A 288 -10.73 -3.05 -12.81
C LYS A 288 -12.13 -3.54 -12.46
N THR A 289 -12.25 -4.72 -11.86
CA THR A 289 -13.54 -5.24 -11.35
C THR A 289 -13.76 -4.95 -9.87
N THR A 290 -12.82 -4.26 -9.21
CA THR A 290 -12.89 -3.88 -7.80
C THR A 290 -13.13 -2.38 -7.63
N ASP A 291 -13.64 -1.97 -6.47
CA ASP A 291 -13.88 -0.56 -6.15
C ASP A 291 -12.59 0.28 -6.04
N ALA A 292 -11.42 -0.38 -5.96
CA ALA A 292 -10.12 0.31 -5.95
C ALA A 292 -9.80 0.97 -7.30
N TYR A 293 -10.42 0.51 -8.39
CA TYR A 293 -10.32 1.11 -9.72
C TYR A 293 -11.57 1.95 -10.08
N ALA A 294 -12.26 2.48 -9.07
CA ALA A 294 -13.36 3.39 -9.34
C ALA A 294 -12.83 4.74 -9.86
N ASN A 295 -13.28 5.13 -11.04
CA ASN A 295 -12.89 6.36 -11.72
C ASN A 295 -13.82 7.52 -11.35
N ARG A 296 -14.02 7.70 -10.04
CA ARG A 296 -14.82 8.81 -9.52
C ARG A 296 -14.20 10.13 -9.98
N SER A 297 -15.05 11.12 -10.21
CA SER A 297 -14.69 12.41 -10.83
C SER A 297 -14.25 12.35 -12.32
N ARG A 298 -14.22 11.18 -12.95
CA ARG A 298 -13.76 10.98 -14.34
C ARG A 298 -14.77 10.23 -15.18
N ASP A 299 -15.44 9.23 -14.60
CA ASP A 299 -16.45 8.37 -15.20
C ASP A 299 -17.84 8.59 -14.55
N LEU A 300 -18.88 8.76 -15.37
CA LEU A 300 -20.23 9.07 -14.86
C LEU A 300 -20.91 7.90 -14.15
N VAL A 301 -20.58 6.64 -14.49
CA VAL A 301 -21.15 5.48 -13.78
C VAL A 301 -20.61 5.46 -12.35
N ASP A 302 -19.28 5.54 -12.18
CA ASP A 302 -18.65 5.52 -10.86
C ASP A 302 -18.97 6.79 -10.04
N THR A 303 -19.06 7.95 -10.71
CA THR A 303 -19.33 9.22 -10.01
C THR A 303 -20.75 9.30 -9.48
N LEU A 304 -21.74 8.70 -10.16
CA LEU A 304 -23.14 8.70 -9.69
C LEU A 304 -23.36 7.91 -8.41
N GLU A 305 -22.48 6.95 -8.09
CA GLU A 305 -22.55 6.20 -6.82
C GLU A 305 -22.26 7.09 -5.61
N GLU A 306 -21.44 8.14 -5.78
CA GLU A 306 -21.03 9.06 -4.72
C GLU A 306 -21.75 10.42 -4.80
N ASP A 307 -21.98 10.93 -6.01
CA ASP A 307 -22.69 12.19 -6.27
C ASP A 307 -23.92 11.97 -7.17
N PRO A 308 -25.09 11.62 -6.60
CA PRO A 308 -26.34 11.44 -7.34
C PRO A 308 -26.80 12.68 -8.13
N GLU A 309 -26.28 13.87 -7.79
CA GLU A 309 -26.64 15.14 -8.41
C GLU A 309 -25.68 15.54 -9.56
N ILE A 310 -24.64 14.76 -9.85
CA ILE A 310 -23.59 15.11 -10.82
C ILE A 310 -24.15 15.53 -12.18
N LEU A 311 -25.24 14.91 -12.64
CA LEU A 311 -25.86 15.21 -13.94
C LEU A 311 -26.54 16.58 -14.01
N THR A 312 -26.77 17.23 -12.87
CA THR A 312 -27.25 18.61 -12.81
C THR A 312 -26.10 19.62 -12.73
N LYS A 313 -24.90 19.16 -12.35
CA LYS A 313 -23.69 19.97 -12.16
C LYS A 313 -22.83 20.03 -13.42
N VAL A 314 -22.80 18.95 -14.21
CA VAL A 314 -21.99 18.83 -15.43
C VAL A 314 -22.68 19.51 -16.61
N LYS A 315 -21.93 20.33 -17.36
CA LYS A 315 -22.45 21.01 -18.56
C LYS A 315 -22.65 20.02 -19.71
N ASP A 316 -23.55 20.34 -20.64
CA ASP A 316 -23.81 19.46 -21.79
C ASP A 316 -22.54 19.22 -22.62
N GLU A 317 -21.68 20.21 -22.79
CA GLU A 317 -20.44 20.08 -23.57
C GLU A 317 -19.39 19.17 -22.89
N GLU A 318 -19.49 19.03 -21.56
CA GLU A 318 -18.61 18.21 -20.73
C GLU A 318 -19.06 16.74 -20.68
N LEU A 319 -20.25 16.42 -21.22
CA LEU A 319 -20.74 15.05 -21.32
C LEU A 319 -20.12 14.28 -22.50
N PRO A 320 -19.98 12.95 -22.38
CA PRO A 320 -19.64 12.10 -23.50
C PRO A 320 -20.70 12.21 -24.61
N GLU A 321 -20.29 12.00 -25.85
CA GLU A 321 -21.15 12.21 -27.03
C GLU A 321 -22.49 11.47 -26.96
N ALA A 322 -22.49 10.26 -26.40
CA ALA A 322 -23.69 9.44 -26.22
C ALA A 322 -24.75 10.05 -25.29
N LEU A 323 -24.41 11.10 -24.52
CA LEU A 323 -25.30 11.74 -23.54
C LEU A 323 -25.64 13.20 -23.87
N ARG A 324 -24.97 13.80 -24.86
CA ARG A 324 -25.17 15.21 -25.21
C ARG A 324 -26.53 15.43 -25.87
N GLY A 325 -27.20 16.51 -25.48
CA GLY A 325 -28.54 16.87 -25.96
C GLY A 325 -29.68 15.97 -25.45
N LEU A 326 -29.39 14.94 -24.65
CA LEU A 326 -30.42 14.13 -23.99
C LEU A 326 -31.01 14.86 -22.78
N SER A 327 -32.28 14.59 -22.48
CA SER A 327 -32.91 15.03 -21.23
C SER A 327 -32.26 14.35 -20.01
N LEU A 328 -32.47 14.91 -18.81
CA LEU A 328 -31.92 14.34 -17.58
C LEU A 328 -32.34 12.88 -17.36
N GLU A 329 -33.59 12.55 -17.63
CA GLU A 329 -34.12 11.19 -17.47
C GLU A 329 -33.54 10.22 -18.51
N GLU A 330 -33.34 10.67 -19.76
CA GLU A 330 -32.66 9.88 -20.79
C GLU A 330 -31.17 9.65 -20.46
N ARG A 331 -30.49 10.66 -19.90
CA ARG A 331 -29.10 10.53 -19.44
C ARG A 331 -28.99 9.49 -18.33
N LYS A 332 -29.85 9.57 -17.31
CA LYS A 332 -29.89 8.58 -16.21
C LYS A 332 -30.12 7.17 -16.74
N ALA A 333 -31.15 6.98 -17.57
CA ALA A 333 -31.44 5.67 -18.16
C ALA A 333 -30.26 5.10 -18.95
N LYS A 334 -29.52 5.96 -19.68
CA LYS A 334 -28.34 5.53 -20.44
C LYS A 334 -27.16 5.14 -19.55
N ILE A 335 -26.96 5.87 -18.45
CA ILE A 335 -25.90 5.56 -17.49
C ILE A 335 -26.23 4.29 -16.71
N GLU A 336 -27.49 4.09 -16.30
CA GLU A 336 -27.96 2.84 -15.70
C GLU A 336 -27.79 1.64 -16.64
N GLU A 337 -28.07 1.81 -17.95
CA GLU A 337 -27.79 0.78 -18.96
C GLU A 337 -26.30 0.41 -18.99
N MET A 338 -25.40 1.40 -18.94
CA MET A 338 -23.94 1.14 -18.91
C MET A 338 -23.50 0.52 -17.59
N ALA A 339 -24.05 0.94 -16.46
CA ALA A 339 -23.78 0.36 -15.14
C ALA A 339 -24.18 -1.12 -15.10
N ALA A 340 -25.37 -1.46 -15.61
CA ALA A 340 -25.83 -2.84 -15.71
C ALA A 340 -24.92 -3.70 -16.61
N LYS A 341 -24.45 -3.14 -17.75
CA LYS A 341 -23.48 -3.81 -18.63
C LYS A 341 -22.14 -4.02 -17.93
N ARG A 342 -21.63 -3.01 -17.21
CA ARG A 342 -20.38 -3.06 -16.44
C ARG A 342 -20.46 -4.17 -15.40
N ALA A 343 -21.51 -4.18 -14.58
CA ALA A 343 -21.74 -5.20 -13.55
C ALA A 343 -21.83 -6.61 -14.15
N ALA A 344 -22.49 -6.78 -15.29
CA ALA A 344 -22.60 -8.07 -15.96
C ALA A 344 -21.24 -8.60 -16.48
N VAL A 345 -20.39 -7.72 -17.02
CA VAL A 345 -19.03 -8.08 -17.49
C VAL A 345 -18.12 -8.35 -16.29
N GLN A 346 -18.14 -7.51 -15.26
CA GLN A 346 -17.38 -7.71 -14.02
C GLN A 346 -17.76 -9.04 -13.35
N ALA A 347 -19.04 -9.43 -13.31
CA ALA A 347 -19.46 -10.71 -12.76
C ALA A 347 -18.87 -11.92 -13.52
N LYS A 348 -18.78 -11.85 -14.86
CA LYS A 348 -18.12 -12.88 -15.67
C LYS A 348 -16.62 -12.96 -15.36
N ILE A 349 -15.96 -11.81 -15.28
CA ILE A 349 -14.53 -11.73 -14.94
C ILE A 349 -14.28 -12.28 -13.53
N ASN A 350 -15.07 -11.89 -12.53
CA ASN A 350 -14.92 -12.34 -11.15
C ASN A 350 -15.11 -13.86 -11.00
N LYS A 351 -16.03 -14.45 -11.77
CA LYS A 351 -16.14 -15.92 -11.84
C LYS A 351 -14.85 -16.55 -12.35
N LEU A 352 -14.29 -16.04 -13.46
CA LEU A 352 -13.02 -16.52 -14.01
C LEU A 352 -11.85 -16.26 -13.06
N ALA A 353 -11.88 -15.17 -12.30
CA ALA A 353 -10.88 -14.83 -11.30
C ALA A 353 -10.81 -15.89 -10.18
N ALA A 354 -11.97 -16.35 -9.70
CA ALA A 354 -12.04 -17.43 -8.71
C ALA A 354 -11.48 -18.75 -9.26
N GLU A 355 -11.82 -19.09 -10.51
CA GLU A 355 -11.29 -20.28 -11.20
C GLU A 355 -9.77 -20.18 -11.43
N ARG A 356 -9.29 -18.99 -11.78
CA ARG A 356 -7.86 -18.68 -11.95
C ARG A 356 -7.11 -18.83 -10.64
N GLU A 357 -7.61 -18.28 -9.53
CA GLU A 357 -6.95 -18.39 -8.23
C GLU A 357 -6.88 -19.85 -7.75
N ALA A 358 -7.97 -20.61 -7.91
CA ALA A 358 -7.98 -22.04 -7.60
C ALA A 358 -6.93 -22.81 -8.43
N TYR A 359 -6.76 -22.46 -9.71
CA TYR A 359 -5.72 -23.03 -10.56
C TYR A 359 -4.31 -22.66 -10.10
N LEU A 360 -4.06 -21.37 -9.81
CA LEU A 360 -2.76 -20.89 -9.31
C LEU A 360 -2.35 -21.56 -8.01
N VAL A 361 -3.27 -21.68 -7.04
CA VAL A 361 -3.01 -22.38 -5.77
C VAL A 361 -2.63 -23.83 -6.02
N LYS A 362 -3.37 -24.53 -6.90
CA LYS A 362 -3.07 -25.92 -7.25
C LYS A 362 -1.70 -26.06 -7.91
N GLU A 363 -1.36 -25.21 -8.86
CA GLU A 363 -0.08 -25.29 -9.56
C GLU A 363 1.10 -24.90 -8.65
N ARG A 364 0.96 -23.88 -7.80
CA ARG A 364 1.97 -23.54 -6.78
C ARG A 364 2.26 -24.72 -5.85
N ASN A 365 1.22 -25.41 -5.38
CA ASN A 365 1.38 -26.60 -4.52
C ASN A 365 2.07 -27.77 -5.25
N ARG A 366 1.92 -27.89 -6.57
CA ARG A 366 2.60 -28.93 -7.38
C ARG A 366 4.07 -28.62 -7.62
N HIS A 367 4.47 -27.36 -7.52
CA HIS A 367 5.82 -26.87 -7.80
C HIS A 367 6.58 -26.43 -6.53
N ALA A 368 6.14 -26.83 -5.34
CA ALA A 368 6.62 -26.35 -4.04
C ALA A 368 8.11 -26.65 -3.71
N GLU A 369 8.88 -27.28 -4.60
CA GLU A 369 10.25 -27.74 -4.32
C GLU A 369 11.37 -27.04 -5.12
N ALA A 370 11.11 -25.92 -5.81
CA ALA A 370 12.16 -25.30 -6.62
C ALA A 370 12.16 -23.77 -6.58
N SER A 371 12.48 -23.13 -5.45
CA SER A 371 12.89 -21.71 -5.48
C SER A 371 13.63 -21.23 -4.23
N GLY A 372 14.80 -20.58 -4.41
CA GLY A 372 15.51 -19.81 -3.37
C GLY A 372 15.45 -18.30 -3.64
N GLY A 373 15.13 -17.47 -2.63
CA GLY A 373 14.89 -16.01 -2.72
C GLY A 373 13.40 -15.63 -2.89
N LYS A 374 12.99 -14.38 -2.64
CA LYS A 374 11.61 -13.87 -2.86
C LYS A 374 11.61 -12.77 -3.94
N THR A 375 10.57 -12.73 -4.77
CA THR A 375 10.25 -11.58 -5.65
C THR A 375 9.61 -10.44 -4.84
N LEU A 376 9.52 -9.23 -5.41
CA LEU A 376 8.89 -8.06 -4.77
C LEU A 376 7.49 -8.37 -4.23
N GLY A 377 6.61 -8.96 -5.05
CA GLY A 377 5.25 -9.31 -4.64
C GLY A 377 5.21 -10.35 -3.51
N GLU A 378 6.03 -11.40 -3.60
CA GLU A 378 6.12 -12.46 -2.57
C GLU A 378 6.65 -11.95 -1.23
N ALA A 379 7.46 -10.89 -1.24
CA ALA A 379 7.95 -10.24 -0.03
C ALA A 379 6.90 -9.31 0.58
N VAL A 380 6.29 -8.44 -0.22
CA VAL A 380 5.45 -7.32 0.26
C VAL A 380 4.03 -7.74 0.61
N ILE A 381 3.41 -8.68 -0.12
CA ILE A 381 1.99 -9.02 0.05
C ILE A 381 1.65 -9.47 1.48
N PRO A 382 2.37 -10.44 2.11
CA PRO A 382 2.02 -10.87 3.47
C PRO A 382 2.13 -9.75 4.51
N ALA A 383 3.10 -8.85 4.33
CA ALA A 383 3.30 -7.71 5.21
C ALA A 383 2.17 -6.70 5.11
N VAL A 384 1.78 -6.36 3.87
CA VAL A 384 0.62 -5.49 3.61
C VAL A 384 -0.63 -6.08 4.26
N GLN A 385 -0.84 -7.39 4.13
CA GLN A 385 -1.99 -8.06 4.73
C GLN A 385 -2.01 -7.95 6.26
N ARG A 386 -0.86 -8.19 6.90
CA ARG A 386 -0.71 -8.06 8.35
C ARG A 386 -0.91 -6.62 8.81
N GLN A 387 -0.27 -5.66 8.15
CA GLN A 387 -0.32 -4.24 8.50
C GLN A 387 -1.74 -3.66 8.32
N LEU A 388 -2.47 -4.08 7.28
CA LEU A 388 -3.88 -3.74 7.10
C LEU A 388 -4.72 -4.31 8.26
N GLY A 389 -4.50 -5.57 8.65
CA GLY A 389 -5.16 -6.18 9.81
C GLY A 389 -4.89 -5.42 11.12
N GLU A 390 -3.64 -5.02 11.37
CA GLU A 390 -3.25 -4.20 12.52
C GLU A 390 -3.82 -2.76 12.48
N ALA A 391 -4.15 -2.27 11.28
CA ALA A 391 -4.89 -1.03 11.08
C ALA A 391 -6.42 -1.22 11.17
N GLY A 392 -6.90 -2.42 11.47
CA GLY A 392 -8.31 -2.74 11.65
C GLY A 392 -9.09 -2.91 10.34
N PHE A 393 -8.40 -3.24 9.25
CA PHE A 393 -9.03 -3.64 8.00
C PHE A 393 -9.30 -5.14 8.00
N GLU A 394 -10.48 -5.53 7.54
CA GLU A 394 -10.90 -6.90 7.32
C GLU A 394 -10.39 -7.36 5.94
N GLN A 395 -10.02 -8.64 5.81
CA GLN A 395 -9.63 -9.23 4.54
C GLN A 395 -10.43 -10.52 4.27
N PRO A 396 -10.85 -10.78 3.02
CA PRO A 396 -11.58 -11.98 2.68
C PRO A 396 -10.75 -13.23 2.99
N GLY A 397 -11.22 -14.02 3.95
CA GLY A 397 -10.55 -15.25 4.42
C GLY A 397 -9.76 -15.12 5.73
N GLY A 398 -9.60 -13.90 6.26
CA GLY A 398 -9.10 -13.69 7.63
C GLY A 398 -10.18 -14.08 8.64
N LYS A 399 -10.02 -15.21 9.33
CA LYS A 399 -10.86 -15.49 10.50
C LYS A 399 -10.61 -14.38 11.54
N LYS A 400 -11.69 -13.76 12.00
CA LYS A 400 -11.71 -12.92 13.21
C LYS A 400 -11.18 -13.69 14.42
#